data_AF-A0A9D0Y4C8-F1
#
_entry.id   AF-A0A9D0Y4C8-F1
#
_cell.length_a   1.000
_cell.length_b   1.000
_cell.length_c   1.000
_cell.angle_alpha   90.00
_cell.angle_beta   90.00
_cell.angle_gamma   90.00
#
_symmetry.space_group_name_H-M   'P 1'
#
loop_
_entity.id
_entity.type
_entity.pdbx_description
1 polymer ?
#
loop_
_entity_poly.entity_id
_entity_poly.type
_entity_poly.pdbx_seq_one_letter_code
_entity_poly.pdbx_strand_id
1 'polypeptide(L)' 'NAVAALRLADRALILDTGEIVFDGTAQELLDNEALRHQYLAI' A
#
# COMPACT_ATOMS: atom_id res chain seq x y z
N ASN A 1 -11.82 1.94 -1.95
CA ASN A 1 -11.85 0.85 -0.93
C ASN A 1 -10.49 0.56 -0.31
N ALA A 2 -9.42 0.39 -1.08
CA ALA A 2 -8.09 0.07 -0.54
C ALA A 2 -7.59 1.09 0.52
N VAL A 3 -7.77 2.39 0.29
CA VAL A 3 -7.43 3.45 1.27
C VAL A 3 -8.14 3.28 2.60
N ALA A 4 -9.43 2.91 2.58
CA ALA A 4 -10.20 2.72 3.81
C ALA A 4 -9.71 1.51 4.59
N ALA A 5 -9.33 0.43 3.89
CA ALA A 5 -8.71 -0.74 4.50
C ALA A 5 -7.34 -0.41 5.11
N LEU A 6 -6.52 0.38 4.41
CA LEU A 6 -5.21 0.81 4.91
C LEU A 6 -5.29 1.68 6.16
N ARG A 7 -6.34 2.50 6.30
CA ARG A 7 -6.57 3.29 7.53
C ARG A 7 -6.90 2.45 8.76
N LEU A 8 -7.27 1.18 8.57
CA LEU A 8 -7.59 0.24 9.66
C LEU A 8 -6.49 -0.81 9.88
N ALA A 9 -5.52 -0.90 8.97
CA ALA A 9 -4.49 -1.91 9.00
C ALA A 9 -3.21 -1.38 9.65
N ASP A 10 -2.48 -2.25 10.36
CA ASP A 10 -1.17 -1.90 10.90
C ASP A 10 -0.05 -2.08 9.85
N ARG A 11 -0.22 -3.06 8.95
CA ARG A 11 0.76 -3.43 7.93
C ARG A 11 0.14 -3.49 6.53
N ALA A 12 0.98 -3.27 5.52
CA ALA A 12 0.60 -3.38 4.12
C ALA A 12 1.69 -4.12 3.33
N LEU A 13 1.23 -4.99 2.43
CA LEU A 13 2.04 -5.75 1.50
C LEU A 13 1.49 -5.49 0.10
N ILE A 14 2.38 -5.19 -0.86
CA ILE A 14 2.01 -5.12 -2.27
C ILE A 14 2.65 -6.29 -2.98
N LEU A 15 1.81 -7.05 -3.69
CA LEU A 15 2.21 -8.18 -4.50
C LEU A 15 2.09 -7.78 -5.98
N ASP A 16 3.17 -7.94 -6.74
CA ASP A 16 3.18 -7.73 -8.19
C ASP A 16 3.82 -8.94 -8.87
N THR A 17 3.15 -9.49 -9.88
CA THR A 17 3.60 -10.69 -10.63
C THR A 17 4.05 -11.90 -9.78
N GLY A 18 3.52 -12.03 -8.57
CA GLY A 18 3.87 -13.11 -7.64
C GLY A 18 5.02 -12.79 -6.68
N GLU A 19 5.56 -11.57 -6.73
CA GLU A 19 6.64 -11.10 -5.86
C GLU A 19 6.15 -9.98 -4.94
N ILE A 20 6.73 -9.91 -3.73
CA ILE A 20 6.46 -8.82 -2.79
C ILE A 20 7.34 -7.64 -3.18
N VAL A 21 6.72 -6.56 -3.67
CA VAL A 21 7.41 -5.33 -4.09
C VAL A 21 7.36 -4.22 -3.03
N PHE A 22 6.52 -4.40 -2.01
CA PHE A 22 6.48 -3.54 -0.81
C PHE A 22 6.08 -4.38 0.41
N ASP A 23 6.80 -4.19 1.51
CA ASP A 23 6.49 -4.74 2.83
C ASP A 23 6.78 -3.67 3.88
N GLY A 24 5.72 -3.15 4.50
CA GLY A 24 5.84 -2.01 5.42
C GLY A 24 4.59 -1.77 6.24
N THR A 25 4.54 -0.61 6.89
CA THR A 25 3.34 -0.20 7.62
C THR A 25 2.29 0.34 6.65
N ALA A 26 1.00 0.22 7.01
CA ALA A 26 -0.04 0.81 6.18
C ALA A 26 0.08 2.35 6.12
N GLN A 27 0.56 2.96 7.20
CA GLN A 27 0.82 4.40 7.28
C GLN A 27 1.92 4.83 6.30
N GLU A 28 3.03 4.10 6.23
CA GLU A 28 4.11 4.35 5.29
C GLU A 28 3.64 4.29 3.83
N LEU A 29 2.79 3.33 3.48
CA LEU A 29 2.17 3.26 2.16
C LEU A 29 1.21 4.44 1.90
N LEU A 30 0.45 4.87 2.90
CA LEU A 30 -0.46 6.01 2.80
C LEU A 30 0.26 7.36 2.68
N ASP A 31 1.46 7.49 3.27
CA ASP A 31 2.24 8.73 3.23
C ASP A 31 3.09 8.84 1.95
N ASN A 32 3.35 7.73 1.27
CA ASN A 32 4.13 7.70 0.04
C ASN A 32 3.26 7.90 -1.21
N GLU A 33 3.16 9.14 -1.67
CA GLU A 33 2.36 9.54 -2.83
C GLU A 33 2.71 8.76 -4.11
N ALA A 34 4.00 8.48 -4.37
CA ALA A 34 4.42 7.71 -5.53
C ALA A 34 3.90 6.27 -5.49
N LEU A 35 4.01 5.60 -4.33
CA LEU A 35 3.49 4.23 -4.15
C LEU A 35 1.96 4.18 -4.23
N ARG A 36 1.26 5.19 -3.69
CA ARG A 36 -0.20 5.29 -3.83
C ARG A 36 -0.62 5.42 -5.30
N HIS A 37 0.04 6.28 -6.06
CA HIS A 37 -0.25 6.44 -7.48
C HIS A 37 0.02 5.15 -8.25
N GLN A 38 1.15 4.51 -7.98
CA GLN A 38 1.58 3.32 -8.69
C GLN A 38 0.69 2.09 -8.40
N TYR A 39 0.22 1.91 -7.16
CA TYR A 39 -0.43 0.67 -6.73
C TYR A 39 -1.87 0.81 -6.22
N LEU A 40 -2.31 2.01 -5.85
CA LEU A 40 -3.68 2.26 -5.37
C LEU A 40 -4.55 3.02 -6.38
N ALA A 41 -3.97 3.44 -7.53
CA ALA A 41 -4.64 4.17 -8.61
C ALA A 41 -5.36 5.44 -8.13
N ILE A 42 -4.77 6.12 -7.14
CA ILE A 42 -5.23 7.35 -6.50
C ILE A 42 -4.08 8.33 -6.35
#